data_AF-A0A958LJL6-F1
#
_entry.id   AF-A0A958LJL6-F1
#
_cell.length_a   1.000
_cell.length_b   1.000
_cell.length_c   1.000
_cell.angle_alpha   90.00
_cell.angle_beta   90.00
_cell.angle_gamma   90.00
#
_symmetry.space_group_name_H-M   'P 1'
#
loop_
_entity.id
_entity.type
_entity.pdbx_description
1 polymer ?
#
loop_
_entity_poly.entity_id
_entity_poly.type
_entity_poly.pdbx_seq_one_letter_code
_entity_poly.pdbx_strand_id
1 'polypeptide(L)'
;RAQLAVEKKDIAGRGENIGRAFDIITELNNTLNHEIGGELASNLEQLYMFVTDQLTQANIQGKREHLDNALKVLTTLYEGWLQAVERLKKEEQVR
;
A
#
# COMPACT_ATOMS: atom_id res chain seq x y z
N ARG A 1 -7.60 10.88 1.46
CA ARG A 1 -8.39 11.63 0.44
C ARG A 1 -9.56 10.79 -0.08
N ALA A 2 -9.32 9.57 -0.59
CA ALA A 2 -10.39 8.68 -1.04
C ALA A 2 -11.48 8.41 0.03
N GLN A 3 -11.11 8.20 1.30
CA GLN A 3 -12.08 8.03 2.40
C GLN A 3 -13.00 9.25 2.57
N LEU A 4 -12.46 10.47 2.48
CA LEU A 4 -13.26 11.70 2.54
C LEU A 4 -14.21 11.83 1.34
N ALA A 5 -13.78 11.41 0.14
CA ALA A 5 -14.63 11.41 -1.04
C ALA A 5 -15.78 10.39 -0.89
N VAL A 6 -15.52 9.22 -0.30
CA VAL A 6 -16.56 8.24 0.07
C VAL A 6 -17.59 8.85 1.04
N GLU A 7 -17.14 9.49 2.12
CA GLU A 7 -18.03 10.12 3.10
C GLU A 7 -18.92 11.20 2.47
N LYS A 8 -18.35 12.00 1.56
CA LYS A 8 -19.06 13.06 0.83
C LYS A 8 -19.92 12.55 -0.34
N LYS A 9 -19.92 11.24 -0.61
CA LYS A 9 -20.54 10.63 -1.80
C LYS A 9 -20.03 11.22 -3.12
N ASP A 10 -18.80 11.70 -3.14
CA ASP A 10 -18.12 12.22 -4.32
C ASP A 10 -17.53 11.03 -5.12
N ILE A 11 -18.26 10.60 -6.15
CA ILE A 11 -17.91 9.43 -6.96
C ILE A 11 -16.67 9.70 -7.83
N ALA A 12 -16.59 10.89 -8.44
CA ALA A 12 -15.48 11.26 -9.30
C ALA A 12 -14.19 11.39 -8.48
N GLY A 13 -14.23 12.12 -7.37
CA GLY A 13 -13.10 12.25 -6.46
C GLY A 13 -12.70 10.92 -5.84
N ARG A 14 -13.64 10.01 -5.56
CA ARG A 14 -13.31 8.65 -5.11
C ARG A 14 -12.51 7.91 -6.18
N GLY A 15 -13.00 7.88 -7.42
CA GLY A 15 -12.33 7.20 -8.53
C GLY A 15 -10.91 7.74 -8.77
N GLU A 16 -10.75 9.06 -8.82
CA GLU A 16 -9.44 9.70 -9.02
C GLU A 16 -8.46 9.34 -7.89
N ASN A 17 -8.86 9.47 -6.63
CA ASN A 17 -7.97 9.21 -5.51
C ASN A 17 -7.63 7.72 -5.36
N ILE A 18 -8.56 6.82 -5.69
CA ILE A 18 -8.30 5.37 -5.70
C ILE A 18 -7.36 5.02 -6.86
N GLY A 19 -7.59 5.55 -8.06
CA GLY A 19 -6.73 5.30 -9.23
C GLY A 19 -5.27 5.67 -8.95
N ARG A 20 -5.04 6.85 -8.36
CA ARG A 20 -3.69 7.28 -7.95
C ARG A 20 -3.03 6.34 -6.95
N ALA A 21 -3.80 5.79 -6.01
CA ALA A 21 -3.27 4.80 -5.07
C ALA A 21 -2.93 3.49 -5.80
N PHE A 22 -3.80 3.05 -6.70
CA PHE A 22 -3.61 1.85 -7.51
C PHE A 22 -2.33 1.92 -8.34
N ASP A 23 -2.05 3.06 -8.98
CA ASP A 23 -0.84 3.29 -9.77
C ASP A 23 0.42 3.09 -8.91
N ILE A 24 0.45 3.68 -7.70
CA ILE A 24 1.58 3.54 -6.78
C ILE A 24 1.80 2.09 -6.37
N ILE A 25 0.73 1.39 -5.98
CA ILE A 25 0.84 -0.02 -5.53
C ILE A 25 1.28 -0.93 -6.67
N THR A 26 0.82 -0.66 -7.89
CA THR A 26 1.23 -1.39 -9.09
C THR A 26 2.72 -1.19 -9.36
N GLU A 27 3.23 0.03 -9.28
CA GLU A 27 4.66 0.29 -9.44
C GLU A 27 5.51 -0.35 -8.33
N LEU A 28 5.03 -0.34 -7.08
CA LEU A 28 5.71 -1.05 -5.99
C LEU A 28 5.77 -2.56 -6.24
N ASN A 29 4.71 -3.14 -6.78
CA ASN A 29 4.68 -4.56 -7.11
C ASN A 29 5.61 -4.89 -8.29
N ASN A 30 5.57 -4.09 -9.34
CA ASN A 30 6.38 -4.29 -10.55
C ASN A 30 7.88 -4.14 -10.30
N THR A 31 8.27 -3.43 -9.24
CA THR A 31 9.68 -3.19 -8.88
C THR A 31 10.23 -4.19 -7.88
N LEU A 32 9.45 -5.19 -7.46
CA LEU A 32 9.94 -6.27 -6.60
C LEU A 32 10.99 -7.11 -7.33
N ASN A 33 12.15 -7.26 -6.69
CA ASN A 33 13.19 -8.18 -7.17
C ASN A 33 13.03 -9.54 -6.49
N HIS A 34 12.43 -10.50 -7.18
CA HIS A 34 12.21 -11.84 -6.65
C HIS A 34 13.49 -12.70 -6.60
N GLU A 35 14.50 -12.39 -7.40
CA GLU A 35 15.79 -13.11 -7.38
C GLU A 35 16.57 -12.81 -6.09
N ILE A 36 16.63 -11.54 -5.68
CA ILE A 36 17.33 -11.10 -4.46
C ILE A 36 16.40 -11.23 -3.24
N GLY A 37 15.14 -10.83 -3.38
CA GLY A 37 14.19 -10.76 -2.28
C GLY A 37 13.57 -12.09 -1.88
N GLY A 38 13.56 -13.09 -2.78
CA GLY A 38 13.04 -14.43 -2.50
C GLY A 38 11.66 -14.41 -1.83
N GLU A 39 11.54 -15.08 -0.69
CA GLU A 39 10.30 -15.17 0.09
C GLU A 39 9.77 -13.80 0.55
N LEU A 40 10.66 -12.84 0.88
CA LEU A 40 10.24 -11.50 1.28
C LEU A 40 9.53 -10.79 0.12
N ALA A 41 10.08 -10.86 -1.10
CA ALA A 41 9.44 -10.27 -2.27
C ALA A 41 8.08 -10.92 -2.54
N SER A 42 7.97 -12.25 -2.47
CA SER A 42 6.70 -12.96 -2.64
C SER A 42 5.65 -12.61 -1.57
N ASN A 43 6.08 -12.33 -0.34
CA ASN A 43 5.18 -11.89 0.72
C ASN A 43 4.72 -10.44 0.51
N LEU A 44 5.61 -9.55 0.04
CA LEU A 44 5.26 -8.18 -0.32
C LEU A 44 4.27 -8.16 -1.49
N GLU A 45 4.49 -8.98 -2.52
CA GLU A 45 3.57 -9.13 -3.65
C GLU A 45 2.16 -9.50 -3.19
N GLN A 46 2.02 -10.51 -2.33
CA GLN A 46 0.72 -10.92 -1.81
C GLN A 46 0.00 -9.79 -1.04
N LEU A 47 0.75 -9.00 -0.27
CA LEU A 47 0.19 -7.84 0.43
C LEU A 47 -0.24 -6.73 -0.54
N TYR A 48 0.55 -6.46 -1.58
CA TYR A 48 0.19 -5.48 -2.61
C TYR A 48 -1.01 -5.92 -3.44
N MET A 49 -1.14 -7.22 -3.77
CA MET A 49 -2.34 -7.78 -4.40
C MET A 49 -3.57 -7.61 -3.50
N PHE A 50 -3.45 -7.90 -2.20
CA PHE A 50 -4.55 -7.67 -1.26
C PHE A 50 -4.97 -6.20 -1.20
N VAL A 51 -4.01 -5.27 -1.13
CA VAL A 51 -4.31 -3.82 -1.16
C VAL A 51 -5.03 -3.45 -2.46
N THR A 52 -4.59 -4.00 -3.59
CA THR A 52 -5.19 -3.77 -4.91
C THR A 52 -6.64 -4.25 -4.98
N ASP A 53 -6.94 -5.43 -4.42
CA ASP A 53 -8.32 -5.92 -4.28
C ASP A 53 -9.15 -4.97 -3.41
N GLN A 54 -8.65 -4.56 -2.24
CA GLN A 54 -9.37 -3.63 -1.38
C GLN A 54 -9.65 -2.28 -2.06
N LEU A 55 -8.70 -1.72 -2.80
CA LEU A 55 -8.92 -0.51 -3.60
C LEU A 55 -10.00 -0.72 -4.67
N THR A 56 -10.02 -1.88 -5.32
CA THR A 56 -11.05 -2.26 -6.31
C THR A 56 -12.43 -2.36 -5.66
N GLN A 57 -12.55 -3.06 -4.53
CA GLN A 57 -13.81 -3.18 -3.79
C GLN A 57 -14.30 -1.82 -3.28
N ALA A 58 -13.39 -0.96 -2.79
CA ALA A 58 -13.72 0.41 -2.39
C ALA A 58 -14.29 1.22 -3.56
N ASN A 59 -13.74 1.06 -4.76
CA ASN A 59 -14.19 1.78 -5.94
C ASN A 59 -15.58 1.32 -6.40
N ILE A 60 -15.83 0.01 -6.40
CA ILE A 60 -17.11 -0.61 -6.79
C ILE A 60 -18.20 -0.30 -5.76
N GLN A 61 -17.94 -0.64 -4.48
CA GLN A 61 -18.95 -0.62 -3.43
C GLN A 61 -19.10 0.75 -2.77
N GLY A 62 -18.08 1.62 -2.88
CA GLY A 62 -18.08 2.91 -2.20
C GLY A 62 -18.06 2.82 -0.68
N LYS A 63 -17.54 1.72 -0.12
CA LYS A 63 -17.45 1.52 1.32
C LYS A 63 -16.08 1.92 1.84
N ARG A 64 -16.08 2.69 2.93
CA ARG A 64 -14.86 3.17 3.60
C ARG A 64 -14.00 2.04 4.15
N GLU A 65 -14.62 0.98 4.65
CA GLU A 65 -13.95 -0.17 5.29
C GLU A 65 -12.84 -0.77 4.43
N HIS A 66 -13.04 -0.89 3.12
CA HIS A 66 -12.01 -1.39 2.21
C HIS A 66 -10.79 -0.46 2.14
N LEU A 67 -11.00 0.86 2.15
CA LEU A 67 -9.91 1.84 2.21
C LEU A 67 -9.19 1.79 3.56
N ASP A 68 -9.91 1.52 4.64
CA ASP A 68 -9.32 1.38 5.98
C ASP A 68 -8.42 0.12 6.05
N ASN A 69 -8.86 -0.99 5.46
CA ASN A 69 -8.07 -2.23 5.37
C ASN A 69 -6.79 -2.03 4.54
N ALA A 70 -6.91 -1.40 3.37
CA ALA A 70 -5.76 -1.04 2.53
C ALA A 70 -4.77 -0.15 3.29
N LEU A 71 -5.27 0.90 3.95
CA LEU A 71 -4.44 1.82 4.72
C LEU A 71 -3.71 1.13 5.87
N LYS A 72 -4.38 0.20 6.57
CA LYS A 72 -3.77 -0.57 7.66
C LYS A 72 -2.54 -1.34 7.18
N VAL A 73 -2.66 -2.08 6.08
CA VAL A 73 -1.53 -2.84 5.52
C VAL A 73 -0.37 -1.92 5.12
N LEU A 74 -0.67 -0.84 4.40
CA LEU A 74 0.35 0.11 3.95
C LEU A 74 1.03 0.83 5.11
N THR A 75 0.31 1.11 6.19
CA THR A 75 0.86 1.73 7.40
C THR A 75 1.84 0.78 8.09
N THR A 76 1.46 -0.49 8.28
CA THR A 76 2.35 -1.50 8.86
C THR A 76 3.63 -1.70 8.02
N LEU A 77 3.50 -1.74 6.69
CA LEU A 77 4.65 -1.85 5.79
C LEU A 77 5.58 -0.62 5.91
N TYR A 78 5.00 0.58 5.94
CA TYR A 78 5.76 1.81 6.11
C TYR A 78 6.51 1.87 7.44
N GLU A 79 5.87 1.49 8.54
CA GLU A 79 6.50 1.41 9.86
C GLU A 79 7.67 0.40 9.87
N GLY A 80 7.47 -0.78 9.27
CA GLY A 80 8.54 -1.77 9.11
C GLY A 80 9.73 -1.25 8.32
N TRP A 81 9.47 -0.51 7.23
CA TRP A 81 10.51 0.12 6.43
C TRP A 81 11.30 1.18 7.21
N LEU A 82 10.61 2.03 7.98
CA LEU A 82 11.27 3.03 8.82
C LEU A 82 12.20 2.39 9.86
N GLN A 83 11.75 1.31 10.51
CA GLN A 83 12.55 0.57 11.49
C GLN A 83 13.78 -0.07 10.83
N ALA A 84 13.62 -0.66 9.65
CA ALA A 84 14.73 -1.26 8.90
C ALA A 84 15.80 -0.21 8.54
N VAL A 85 15.37 0.96 8.03
CA VAL A 85 16.29 2.07 7.70
C VAL A 85 17.00 2.61 8.93
N GLU A 86 16.29 2.77 10.06
CA GLU A 86 16.91 3.23 11.30
C GLU A 86 17.97 2.26 11.81
N ARG A 87 17.67 0.95 11.74
CA ARG A 87 18.62 -0.09 12.13
C ARG A 87 19.88 -0.07 11.27
N LEU A 88 19.74 0.04 9.94
CA LEU A 88 20.88 0.12 9.02
C LEU A 88 21.79 1.32 9.34
N LYS A 89 21.22 2.50 9.59
CA LYS A 89 21.99 3.70 9.97
C LYS A 89 22.78 3.51 11.27
N LYS A 90 22.19 2.83 12.26
CA LYS A 90 22.88 2.52 13.53
C LYS A 90 24.03 1.55 13.31
N GLU A 91 23.83 0.52 12.48
CA GLU A 91 24.88 -0.46 12.16
C GLU A 91 26.05 0.18 11.39
N GLU A 92 25.81 1.17 10.52
CA GLU A 92 26.84 1.93 9.82
C GLU A 92 27.65 2.86 10.74
N GLN A 93 27.04 3.45 11.77
CA GLN A 93 27.73 4.33 12.72
C GLN A 93 28.66 3.58 13.69
N VAL A 94 28.43 2.28 13.87
CA VAL A 94 29.22 1.42 14.76
C VAL A 94 30.40 0.78 14.01
N ARG A 95 30.38 0.78 12.66
CA ARG A 95 31.48 0.32 11.80
C ARG A 95 32.50 1.43 11.56
#